data_AF-A0A6N9H3K8-F1
#
_entry.id   AF-A0A6N9H3K8-F1
#
_cell.length_a   1.000
_cell.length_b   1.000
_cell.length_c   1.000
_cell.angle_alpha   90.00
_cell.angle_beta   90.00
_cell.angle_gamma   90.00
#
_symmetry.space_group_name_H-M   'P 1'
#
loop_
_entity.id
_entity.type
_entity.pdbx_description
1 polymer ?
#
loop_
_entity_poly.entity_id
_entity_poly.type
_entity_poly.pdbx_seq_one_letter_code
_entity_poly.pdbx_strand_id
1 'polypeptide(L)'
;MSKNAENAGDPVEKAPGAPGDSADWLTVEDVLVLPTMAGAQLVAGGGGLHLPVELTNVMEVPDILPWVKERELLLTTGYPLREKPEELSGLLRRLKERGVSAICIKPGRYLEGIPAGALETAEEIDLPLISLGDGVGFDEIIHDVLTHSLALQSRQMRRTERTLRELVDVVIRGGSLEDLCAALGERVGAGAVITSVDGRVRTASQPPAHSAPLTALPCFDGSGRFIVEAEAAGEARGSGPLWWGNVRIEAGARSLGHIAAFADRPLTAADFHLIEQTAAAAALVITRDQSIAAVESKYRADFVLEVLRGHITSAEQVLAHAGSLGWRLDRPLSVAVAEIDPETDGTEAENKRTMQELFTAAWTRVVSHDDPQAAVVGSGDQVILLLRAEPAEQILERLRGYSGEVRGQGGGGRREFSVGVSRPADHVERLAGAYQEAMRAVEVGRQLSHGRGLSHFDSLGVYRLLLQVGEQEELRRFAREVLGPLADDDRPENAGLRETLQALLDHSLNVAETARALFFHYNTLRYRITKLERMVGPFTTDPNLRLALALALQITRLP
;
A
#
# COMPACT_ATOMS: atom_id res chain seq x y z
N MET A 1 -50.65 -78.55 -13.59
CA MET A 1 -49.54 -78.79 -12.64
C MET A 1 -48.33 -78.05 -13.20
N SER A 2 -48.19 -76.77 -12.83
CA SER A 2 -47.28 -76.23 -11.79
C SER A 2 -45.89 -75.94 -12.38
N LYS A 3 -45.52 -74.69 -12.72
CA LYS A 3 -45.04 -73.54 -11.91
C LYS A 3 -43.55 -73.61 -11.51
N ASN A 4 -42.73 -72.70 -12.07
CA ASN A 4 -41.82 -71.70 -11.43
C ASN A 4 -40.72 -71.28 -12.44
N ALA A 5 -40.67 -70.03 -12.93
CA ALA A 5 -40.20 -68.75 -12.32
C ALA A 5 -38.67 -68.58 -12.52
N GLU A 6 -38.23 -67.75 -13.49
CA GLU A 6 -37.89 -66.30 -13.38
C GLU A 6 -36.50 -66.03 -12.77
N ASN A 7 -35.54 -65.62 -13.61
CA ASN A 7 -34.83 -64.33 -13.49
C ASN A 7 -33.92 -64.12 -14.72
N ALA A 8 -34.39 -63.33 -15.68
CA ALA A 8 -33.56 -62.75 -16.72
C ALA A 8 -33.10 -61.38 -16.19
N GLY A 9 -31.80 -61.17 -16.06
CA GLY A 9 -31.24 -59.87 -15.71
C GLY A 9 -31.42 -58.91 -16.88
N ASP A 10 -32.24 -57.89 -16.70
CA ASP A 10 -32.39 -56.77 -17.64
C ASP A 10 -31.06 -56.03 -17.83
N PRO A 11 -30.76 -55.56 -19.05
CA PRO A 11 -29.66 -54.64 -19.29
C PRO A 11 -29.98 -53.31 -18.60
N VAL A 12 -28.98 -52.75 -17.90
CA VAL A 12 -29.06 -51.43 -17.27
C VAL A 12 -29.29 -50.38 -18.36
N GLU A 13 -30.56 -50.01 -18.56
CA GLU A 13 -30.94 -48.86 -19.38
C GLU A 13 -31.04 -47.63 -18.46
N LYS A 14 -30.03 -46.76 -18.49
CA LYS A 14 -30.08 -45.40 -17.95
C LYS A 14 -29.55 -44.41 -18.99
N ALA A 15 -30.30 -43.31 -19.13
CA ALA A 15 -30.19 -42.23 -20.10
C ALA A 15 -28.82 -41.50 -20.12
N PRO A 16 -28.46 -40.81 -21.22
CA PRO A 16 -27.18 -40.12 -21.36
C PRO A 16 -27.21 -38.80 -20.59
N GLY A 17 -26.59 -38.77 -19.41
CA GLY A 17 -26.19 -37.54 -18.74
C GLY A 17 -24.73 -37.26 -19.07
N ALA A 18 -24.45 -36.11 -19.71
CA ALA A 18 -23.08 -35.61 -19.82
C ALA A 18 -22.48 -35.39 -18.42
N PRO A 19 -21.15 -35.46 -18.26
CA PRO A 19 -20.45 -35.23 -16.98
C PRO A 19 -20.96 -33.97 -16.28
N GLY A 20 -21.24 -34.07 -14.98
CA GLY A 20 -21.85 -32.99 -14.19
C GLY A 20 -21.05 -31.68 -14.24
N ASP A 21 -21.75 -30.56 -14.44
CA ASP A 21 -21.21 -29.19 -14.63
C ASP A 21 -20.43 -28.60 -13.43
N SER A 22 -20.23 -29.37 -12.36
CA SER A 22 -19.70 -28.93 -11.05
C SER A 22 -18.49 -29.70 -10.53
N ALA A 23 -17.96 -30.70 -11.25
CA ALA A 23 -16.81 -31.48 -10.79
C ALA A 23 -15.49 -30.89 -11.29
N ASP A 24 -14.52 -30.70 -10.38
CA ASP A 24 -13.16 -30.20 -10.69
C ASP A 24 -12.25 -31.27 -11.34
N TRP A 25 -12.76 -32.48 -11.51
CA TRP A 25 -12.05 -33.65 -12.00
C TRP A 25 -12.99 -34.58 -12.78
N LEU A 26 -12.43 -35.47 -13.60
CA LEU A 26 -13.17 -36.57 -14.21
C LEU A 26 -13.29 -37.71 -13.20
N THR A 27 -14.44 -38.33 -13.03
CA THR A 27 -14.60 -39.51 -12.15
C THR A 27 -14.56 -40.82 -12.93
N VAL A 28 -14.42 -41.96 -12.25
CA VAL A 28 -14.53 -43.28 -12.91
C VAL A 28 -15.91 -43.45 -13.55
N GLU A 29 -16.97 -42.94 -12.92
CA GLU A 29 -18.32 -42.90 -13.49
C GLU A 29 -18.35 -42.11 -14.80
N ASP A 30 -17.75 -40.92 -14.84
CA ASP A 30 -17.70 -40.10 -16.06
C ASP A 30 -16.92 -40.81 -17.18
N VAL A 31 -15.84 -41.51 -16.84
CA VAL A 31 -15.04 -42.30 -17.79
C VAL A 31 -15.88 -43.41 -18.42
N LEU A 32 -16.68 -44.14 -17.63
CA LEU A 32 -17.50 -45.25 -18.13
C LEU A 32 -18.57 -44.82 -19.14
N VAL A 33 -18.98 -43.56 -19.13
CA VAL A 33 -19.97 -43.00 -20.07
C VAL A 33 -19.31 -42.53 -21.39
N LEU A 34 -17.97 -42.52 -21.48
CA LEU A 34 -17.27 -42.12 -22.69
C LEU A 34 -17.56 -43.07 -23.86
N PRO A 35 -17.62 -42.56 -25.12
CA PRO A 35 -17.88 -43.40 -26.29
C PRO A 35 -16.89 -44.56 -26.46
N THR A 36 -15.62 -44.36 -26.12
CA THR A 36 -14.58 -45.40 -26.14
C THR A 36 -14.77 -46.47 -25.06
N MET A 37 -15.55 -46.20 -24.03
CA MET A 37 -15.92 -47.18 -22.99
C MET A 37 -17.24 -47.89 -23.32
N ALA A 38 -17.82 -47.68 -24.51
CA ALA A 38 -19.01 -48.38 -24.96
C ALA A 38 -18.77 -49.91 -25.01
N GLY A 39 -19.49 -50.64 -24.16
CA GLY A 39 -19.31 -52.09 -24.00
C GLY A 39 -18.34 -52.52 -22.91
N ALA A 40 -17.72 -51.56 -22.19
CA ALA A 40 -17.05 -51.84 -20.93
C ALA A 40 -18.09 -52.18 -19.85
N GLN A 41 -17.74 -53.10 -18.95
CA GLN A 41 -18.61 -53.53 -17.86
C GLN A 41 -17.88 -53.40 -16.54
N LEU A 42 -18.48 -52.71 -15.59
CA LEU A 42 -18.04 -52.77 -14.20
C LEU A 42 -18.36 -54.17 -13.66
N VAL A 43 -17.33 -54.93 -13.29
CA VAL A 43 -17.50 -56.31 -12.80
C VAL A 43 -17.44 -56.43 -11.28
N ALA A 44 -16.81 -55.46 -10.59
CA ALA A 44 -16.74 -55.36 -9.13
C ALA A 44 -16.24 -53.97 -8.69
N GLY A 45 -16.38 -53.64 -7.40
CA GLY A 45 -15.82 -52.43 -6.78
C GLY A 45 -16.66 -51.17 -6.98
N GLY A 46 -17.99 -51.31 -7.06
CA GLY A 46 -18.88 -50.20 -7.41
C GLY A 46 -18.88 -49.02 -6.43
N GLY A 47 -18.47 -49.23 -5.17
CA GLY A 47 -18.34 -48.13 -4.20
C GLY A 47 -17.31 -47.07 -4.59
N GLY A 48 -16.36 -47.39 -5.50
CA GLY A 48 -15.31 -46.47 -5.93
C GLY A 48 -15.61 -45.67 -7.21
N LEU A 49 -16.82 -45.68 -7.75
CA LEU A 49 -17.15 -44.98 -9.02
C LEU A 49 -16.95 -43.45 -8.97
N HIS A 50 -17.05 -42.86 -7.77
CA HIS A 50 -16.85 -41.43 -7.54
C HIS A 50 -15.37 -41.03 -7.46
N LEU A 51 -14.44 -41.99 -7.53
CA LEU A 51 -13.01 -41.71 -7.43
C LEU A 51 -12.52 -40.91 -8.65
N PRO A 52 -11.59 -39.98 -8.45
CA PRO A 52 -11.09 -39.11 -9.52
C PRO A 52 -10.10 -39.79 -10.44
N VAL A 53 -10.19 -39.54 -11.73
CA VAL A 53 -9.27 -40.01 -12.76
C VAL A 53 -8.56 -38.81 -13.39
N GLU A 54 -7.26 -38.69 -13.14
CA GLU A 54 -6.43 -37.62 -13.72
C GLU A 54 -5.57 -38.12 -14.88
N LEU A 55 -5.15 -39.39 -14.80
CA LEU A 55 -4.15 -39.98 -15.68
C LEU A 55 -4.55 -41.41 -16.05
N THR A 56 -4.02 -41.88 -17.17
CA THR A 56 -4.14 -43.28 -17.63
C THR A 56 -2.76 -43.90 -17.69
N ASN A 57 -2.62 -45.14 -17.22
CA ASN A 57 -1.36 -45.87 -17.24
C ASN A 57 -1.59 -47.29 -17.79
N VAL A 58 -0.59 -47.89 -18.42
CA VAL A 58 -0.70 -49.23 -19.02
C VAL A 58 0.24 -50.19 -18.31
N MET A 59 -0.29 -51.30 -17.80
CA MET A 59 0.49 -52.35 -17.16
C MET A 59 0.92 -53.41 -18.18
N GLU A 60 2.22 -53.46 -18.47
CA GLU A 60 2.86 -54.48 -19.32
C GLU A 60 3.73 -55.48 -18.55
N VAL A 61 4.02 -55.21 -17.27
CA VAL A 61 4.83 -56.07 -16.38
C VAL A 61 4.11 -56.35 -15.06
N PRO A 62 4.37 -57.49 -14.37
CA PRO A 62 3.68 -57.85 -13.13
C PRO A 62 4.05 -56.96 -11.93
N ASP A 63 5.23 -56.36 -11.95
CA ASP A 63 5.80 -55.54 -10.88
C ASP A 63 5.53 -54.03 -11.06
N ILE A 64 4.39 -53.64 -11.65
CA ILE A 64 4.06 -52.25 -12.02
C ILE A 64 4.05 -51.24 -10.87
N LEU A 65 3.92 -51.69 -9.62
CA LEU A 65 3.69 -50.86 -8.43
C LEU A 65 4.65 -49.65 -8.24
N PRO A 66 5.96 -49.72 -8.56
CA PRO A 66 6.85 -48.56 -8.45
C PRO A 66 6.53 -47.41 -9.42
N TRP A 67 5.78 -47.68 -10.50
CA TRP A 67 5.48 -46.72 -11.57
C TRP A 67 4.02 -46.25 -11.58
N VAL A 68 3.21 -46.72 -10.64
CA VAL A 68 1.81 -46.31 -10.48
C VAL A 68 1.73 -45.03 -9.65
N LYS A 69 0.85 -44.11 -10.05
CA LYS A 69 0.54 -42.88 -9.30
C LYS A 69 -0.88 -42.89 -8.78
N GLU A 70 -1.14 -42.02 -7.81
CA GLU A 70 -2.50 -41.75 -7.34
C GLU A 70 -3.37 -41.24 -8.50
N ARG A 71 -4.67 -41.56 -8.45
CA ARG A 71 -5.69 -41.10 -9.40
C ARG A 71 -5.54 -41.60 -10.84
N GLU A 72 -4.81 -42.70 -11.03
CA GLU A 72 -4.66 -43.34 -12.33
C GLU A 72 -5.81 -44.31 -12.64
N LEU A 73 -6.20 -44.36 -13.91
CA LEU A 73 -6.93 -45.46 -14.54
C LEU A 73 -5.91 -46.42 -15.15
N LEU A 74 -5.75 -47.61 -14.57
CA LEU A 74 -4.77 -48.59 -15.01
C LEU A 74 -5.37 -49.52 -16.07
N LEU A 75 -4.76 -49.60 -17.25
CA LEU A 75 -5.19 -50.45 -18.37
C LEU A 75 -4.29 -51.68 -18.48
N THR A 76 -4.85 -52.87 -18.68
CA THR A 76 -4.05 -54.07 -18.94
C THR A 76 -4.79 -55.10 -19.79
N THR A 77 -4.04 -55.88 -20.57
CA THR A 77 -4.57 -57.05 -21.30
C THR A 77 -4.63 -58.30 -20.42
N GLY A 78 -4.17 -58.21 -19.16
CA GLY A 78 -4.00 -59.36 -18.28
C GLY A 78 -2.80 -60.25 -18.65
N TYR A 79 -2.05 -59.94 -19.71
CA TYR A 79 -0.85 -60.68 -20.12
C TYR A 79 0.17 -60.92 -18.99
N PRO A 80 0.48 -59.92 -18.13
CA PRO A 80 1.46 -60.13 -17.05
C PRO A 80 0.97 -61.11 -15.97
N LEU A 81 -0.32 -61.41 -15.95
CA LEU A 81 -0.97 -62.28 -14.96
C LEU A 81 -1.33 -63.66 -15.53
N ARG A 82 -0.99 -63.95 -16.80
CA ARG A 82 -1.41 -65.19 -17.49
C ARG A 82 -0.94 -66.48 -16.81
N GLU A 83 0.24 -66.46 -16.20
CA GLU A 83 0.86 -67.64 -15.55
C GLU A 83 0.37 -67.81 -14.12
N LYS A 84 -0.10 -66.72 -13.50
CA LYS A 84 -0.56 -66.66 -12.11
C LYS A 84 -1.74 -65.70 -11.93
N PRO A 85 -2.93 -66.01 -12.47
CA PRO A 85 -4.09 -65.14 -12.36
C PRO A 85 -4.50 -64.86 -10.90
N GLU A 86 -4.19 -65.77 -9.98
CA GLU A 86 -4.44 -65.65 -8.54
C GLU A 86 -3.69 -64.48 -7.87
N GLU A 87 -2.59 -63.99 -8.45
CA GLU A 87 -1.85 -62.85 -7.90
C GLU A 87 -2.60 -61.51 -8.08
N LEU A 88 -3.65 -61.47 -8.92
CA LEU A 88 -4.45 -60.27 -9.17
C LEU A 88 -5.09 -59.72 -7.88
N SER A 89 -5.61 -60.57 -7.00
CA SER A 89 -6.20 -60.12 -5.72
C SER A 89 -5.20 -59.34 -4.87
N GLY A 90 -3.95 -59.83 -4.77
CA GLY A 90 -2.88 -59.16 -4.04
C GLY A 90 -2.38 -57.89 -4.73
N LEU A 91 -2.47 -57.82 -6.06
CA LEU A 91 -2.18 -56.60 -6.81
C LEU A 91 -3.25 -55.52 -6.56
N LEU A 92 -4.53 -55.86 -6.59
CA LEU A 92 -5.63 -54.91 -6.37
C LEU A 92 -5.52 -54.18 -5.01
N ARG A 93 -5.21 -54.91 -3.93
CA ARG A 93 -5.00 -54.30 -2.60
C ARG A 93 -3.85 -53.28 -2.62
N ARG A 94 -2.73 -53.63 -3.25
CA ARG A 94 -1.55 -52.75 -3.37
C ARG A 94 -1.80 -51.54 -4.28
N LEU A 95 -2.62 -51.69 -5.32
CA LEU A 95 -3.04 -50.57 -6.18
C LEU A 95 -3.96 -49.60 -5.43
N LYS A 96 -4.90 -50.10 -4.63
CA LYS A 96 -5.75 -49.27 -3.76
C LYS A 96 -4.92 -48.49 -2.74
N GLU A 97 -3.94 -49.14 -2.10
CA GLU A 97 -3.00 -48.47 -1.17
C GLU A 97 -2.18 -47.35 -1.84
N ARG A 98 -1.92 -47.48 -3.15
CA ARG A 98 -1.24 -46.47 -3.97
C ARG A 98 -2.18 -45.40 -4.54
N GLY A 99 -3.47 -45.46 -4.20
CA GLY A 99 -4.47 -44.47 -4.62
C GLY A 99 -4.92 -44.58 -6.08
N VAL A 100 -4.79 -45.75 -6.71
CA VAL A 100 -5.35 -45.99 -8.06
C VAL A 100 -6.86 -45.90 -8.02
N SER A 101 -7.45 -45.26 -9.03
CA SER A 101 -8.89 -44.99 -9.06
C SER A 101 -9.69 -46.11 -9.68
N ALA A 102 -9.14 -46.80 -10.68
CA ALA A 102 -9.77 -47.96 -11.28
C ALA A 102 -8.76 -48.79 -12.08
N ILE A 103 -9.08 -50.06 -12.31
CA ILE A 103 -8.34 -50.94 -13.22
C ILE A 103 -9.25 -51.50 -14.31
N CYS A 104 -8.85 -51.33 -15.56
CA CYS A 104 -9.50 -51.86 -16.73
C CYS A 104 -8.71 -53.06 -17.28
N ILE A 105 -9.36 -54.22 -17.36
CA ILE A 105 -8.78 -55.45 -17.90
C ILE A 105 -9.49 -55.79 -19.20
N LYS A 106 -8.74 -56.13 -20.25
CA LYS A 106 -9.28 -56.69 -21.50
C LYS A 106 -9.19 -58.23 -21.47
N PRO A 107 -10.22 -58.95 -20.98
CA PRO A 107 -10.20 -60.42 -20.93
C PRO A 107 -10.29 -61.03 -22.33
N GLY A 108 -9.99 -62.33 -22.45
CA GLY A 108 -10.21 -63.11 -23.68
C GLY A 108 -8.95 -63.45 -24.49
N ARG A 109 -7.86 -62.67 -24.40
CA ARG A 109 -6.58 -63.00 -25.08
C ARG A 109 -5.60 -63.79 -24.23
N TYR A 110 -5.51 -63.48 -22.93
CA TYR A 110 -4.53 -64.08 -22.00
C TYR A 110 -5.15 -64.56 -20.69
N LEU A 111 -6.37 -64.13 -20.40
CA LEU A 111 -7.18 -64.58 -19.27
C LEU A 111 -8.52 -65.07 -19.84
N GLU A 112 -8.91 -66.30 -19.53
CA GLU A 112 -10.22 -66.86 -19.91
C GLU A 112 -11.38 -66.12 -19.21
N GLY A 113 -11.10 -65.49 -18.08
CA GLY A 113 -11.99 -64.63 -17.31
C GLY A 113 -11.27 -64.00 -16.12
N ILE A 114 -11.91 -63.06 -15.45
CA ILE A 114 -11.38 -62.46 -14.22
C ILE A 114 -11.60 -63.46 -13.07
N PRO A 115 -10.56 -63.84 -12.29
CA PRO A 115 -10.69 -64.78 -11.18
C PRO A 115 -11.71 -64.33 -10.13
N ALA A 116 -12.51 -65.25 -9.59
CA ALA A 116 -13.53 -64.93 -8.58
C ALA A 116 -12.96 -64.22 -7.35
N GLY A 117 -11.78 -64.65 -6.88
CA GLY A 117 -11.10 -64.01 -5.75
C GLY A 117 -10.67 -62.56 -6.02
N ALA A 118 -10.49 -62.16 -7.29
CA ALA A 118 -10.20 -60.78 -7.65
C ALA A 118 -11.47 -59.92 -7.67
N LEU A 119 -12.61 -60.48 -8.09
CA LEU A 119 -13.93 -59.83 -8.00
C LEU A 119 -14.31 -59.55 -6.54
N GLU A 120 -14.20 -60.56 -5.67
CA GLU A 120 -14.45 -60.41 -4.24
C GLU A 120 -13.54 -59.36 -3.59
N THR A 121 -12.26 -59.36 -3.95
CA THR A 121 -11.29 -58.38 -3.42
C THR A 121 -11.58 -56.97 -3.90
N ALA A 122 -11.90 -56.79 -5.19
CA ALA A 122 -12.25 -55.47 -5.75
C ALA A 122 -13.50 -54.88 -5.10
N GLU A 123 -14.50 -55.72 -4.83
CA GLU A 123 -15.71 -55.32 -4.09
C GLU A 123 -15.39 -54.95 -2.64
N GLU A 124 -14.58 -55.74 -1.93
CA GLU A 124 -14.20 -55.49 -0.54
C GLU A 124 -13.47 -54.16 -0.34
N ILE A 125 -12.62 -53.77 -1.31
CA ILE A 125 -11.78 -52.56 -1.20
C ILE A 125 -12.34 -51.35 -1.98
N ASP A 126 -13.55 -51.47 -2.54
CA ASP A 126 -14.18 -50.47 -3.39
C ASP A 126 -13.21 -49.93 -4.47
N LEU A 127 -12.51 -50.83 -5.18
CA LEU A 127 -11.67 -50.49 -6.32
C LEU A 127 -12.38 -50.94 -7.60
N PRO A 128 -12.90 -50.00 -8.42
CA PRO A 128 -13.59 -50.34 -9.65
C PRO A 128 -12.72 -51.21 -10.56
N LEU A 129 -13.22 -52.41 -10.81
CA LEU A 129 -12.65 -53.38 -11.73
C LEU A 129 -13.54 -53.43 -12.97
N ILE A 130 -13.00 -53.01 -14.09
CA ILE A 130 -13.75 -52.80 -15.34
C ILE A 130 -13.24 -53.80 -16.37
N SER A 131 -14.16 -54.56 -16.96
CA SER A 131 -13.88 -55.44 -18.08
C SER A 131 -14.09 -54.68 -19.40
N LEU A 132 -13.06 -54.61 -20.24
CA LEU A 132 -13.11 -53.97 -21.56
C LEU A 132 -13.52 -54.95 -22.65
N GLY A 133 -14.30 -54.48 -23.63
CA GLY A 133 -14.64 -55.26 -24.83
C GLY A 133 -13.49 -55.40 -25.83
N ASP A 134 -13.59 -56.38 -26.74
CA ASP A 134 -12.53 -56.70 -27.71
C ASP A 134 -12.27 -55.60 -28.75
N GLY A 135 -13.25 -54.74 -29.01
CA GLY A 135 -13.23 -53.74 -30.09
C GLY A 135 -12.44 -52.46 -29.83
N VAL A 136 -12.02 -52.18 -28.58
CA VAL A 136 -11.43 -50.89 -28.20
C VAL A 136 -9.92 -50.98 -27.99
N GLY A 137 -9.19 -49.99 -28.51
CA GLY A 137 -7.74 -49.82 -28.30
C GLY A 137 -7.42 -49.07 -27.00
N PHE A 138 -6.31 -49.41 -26.33
CA PHE A 138 -5.89 -48.65 -25.14
C PHE A 138 -5.51 -47.22 -25.51
N ASP A 139 -4.97 -46.99 -26.70
CA ASP A 139 -4.65 -45.67 -27.25
C ASP A 139 -5.89 -44.78 -27.38
N GLU A 140 -7.03 -45.35 -27.80
CA GLU A 140 -8.30 -44.62 -27.89
C GLU A 140 -8.81 -44.20 -26.50
N ILE A 141 -8.77 -45.11 -25.52
CA ILE A 141 -9.16 -44.82 -24.12
C ILE A 141 -8.25 -43.74 -23.52
N ILE A 142 -6.93 -43.89 -23.69
CA ILE A 142 -5.93 -42.92 -23.21
C ILE A 142 -6.21 -41.54 -23.82
N HIS A 143 -6.40 -41.48 -25.15
CA HIS A 143 -6.67 -40.24 -25.85
C HIS A 143 -7.96 -39.56 -25.37
N ASP A 144 -9.04 -40.33 -25.18
CA ASP A 144 -10.33 -39.78 -24.75
C ASP A 144 -10.31 -39.26 -23.32
N VAL A 145 -9.71 -40.01 -22.39
CA VAL A 145 -9.56 -39.59 -20.98
C VAL A 145 -8.68 -38.33 -20.90
N LEU A 146 -7.55 -38.30 -21.61
CA LEU A 146 -6.69 -37.12 -21.67
C LEU A 146 -7.41 -35.91 -22.28
N THR A 147 -8.17 -36.12 -23.36
CA THR A 147 -8.92 -35.04 -24.02
C THR A 147 -9.97 -34.44 -23.09
N HIS A 148 -10.71 -35.26 -22.35
CA HIS A 148 -11.73 -34.78 -21.41
C HIS A 148 -11.09 -34.08 -20.20
N SER A 149 -10.00 -34.64 -19.65
CA SER A 149 -9.25 -34.01 -18.55
C SER A 149 -8.71 -32.63 -18.96
N LEU A 150 -8.08 -32.52 -20.13
CA LEU A 150 -7.60 -31.25 -20.68
C LEU A 150 -8.74 -30.26 -20.98
N ALA A 151 -9.90 -30.75 -21.43
CA ALA A 151 -11.06 -29.91 -21.70
C ALA A 151 -11.64 -29.31 -20.40
N LEU A 152 -11.68 -30.07 -19.30
CA LEU A 152 -12.09 -29.60 -17.98
C LEU A 152 -11.15 -28.49 -17.49
N GLN A 153 -9.83 -28.73 -17.52
CA GLN A 153 -8.83 -27.72 -17.14
C GLN A 153 -8.94 -26.45 -18.01
N SER A 154 -9.12 -26.61 -19.33
CA SER A 154 -9.29 -25.49 -20.24
C SER A 154 -10.57 -24.69 -19.99
N ARG A 155 -11.66 -25.34 -19.52
CA ARG A 155 -12.90 -24.67 -19.14
C ARG A 155 -12.72 -23.86 -17.85
N GLN A 156 -12.04 -24.41 -16.84
CA GLN A 156 -11.72 -23.69 -15.60
C GLN A 156 -10.88 -22.44 -15.89
N MET A 157 -9.79 -22.58 -16.66
CA MET A 157 -8.94 -21.46 -17.04
C MET A 157 -9.70 -20.35 -17.79
N ARG A 158 -10.57 -20.74 -18.74
CA ARG A 158 -11.39 -19.77 -19.49
C ARG A 158 -12.43 -19.07 -18.62
N ARG A 159 -13.00 -19.74 -17.61
CA ARG A 159 -13.93 -19.11 -16.65
C ARG A 159 -13.19 -18.05 -15.81
N THR A 160 -12.04 -18.41 -15.26
CA THR A 160 -11.14 -17.50 -14.54
C THR A 160 -10.77 -16.27 -15.38
N GLU A 161 -10.28 -16.48 -16.61
CA GLU A 161 -9.85 -15.38 -17.48
C GLU A 161 -11.02 -14.46 -17.86
N ARG A 162 -12.21 -15.03 -18.09
CA ARG A 162 -13.41 -14.25 -18.42
C ARG A 162 -13.82 -13.33 -17.28
N THR A 163 -13.86 -13.84 -16.05
CA THR A 163 -14.23 -13.03 -14.87
C THR A 163 -13.26 -11.88 -14.67
N LEU A 164 -11.95 -12.12 -14.79
CA LEU A 164 -10.95 -11.06 -14.69
C LEU A 164 -11.13 -10.01 -15.80
N ARG A 165 -11.35 -10.41 -17.05
CA ARG A 165 -11.60 -9.46 -18.15
C ARG A 165 -12.84 -8.60 -17.90
N GLU A 166 -13.92 -9.19 -17.39
CA GLU A 166 -15.15 -8.45 -17.08
C GLU A 166 -14.91 -7.40 -15.97
N LEU A 167 -14.16 -7.75 -14.92
CA LEU A 167 -13.77 -6.80 -13.86
C LEU A 167 -12.83 -5.70 -14.38
N VAL A 168 -11.87 -6.05 -15.25
CA VAL A 168 -10.98 -5.07 -15.87
C VAL A 168 -11.75 -4.13 -16.82
N ASP A 169 -12.78 -4.60 -17.52
CA ASP A 169 -13.63 -3.75 -18.37
C ASP A 169 -14.37 -2.68 -17.54
N VAL A 170 -14.81 -3.01 -16.31
CA VAL A 170 -15.34 -2.01 -15.36
C VAL A 170 -14.30 -0.91 -15.09
N VAL A 171 -13.04 -1.28 -14.85
CA VAL A 171 -11.96 -0.32 -14.62
C VAL A 171 -11.70 0.56 -15.85
N ILE A 172 -11.65 -0.05 -17.04
CA ILE A 172 -11.38 0.65 -18.32
C ILE A 172 -12.49 1.65 -18.65
N ARG A 173 -13.75 1.34 -18.33
CA ARG A 173 -14.88 2.25 -18.51
C ARG A 173 -14.95 3.39 -17.50
N GLY A 174 -13.96 3.49 -16.60
CA GLY A 174 -13.92 4.52 -15.56
C GLY A 174 -14.67 4.15 -14.29
N GLY A 175 -15.00 2.87 -14.09
CA GLY A 175 -15.68 2.40 -12.89
C GLY A 175 -14.89 2.68 -11.61
N SER A 176 -15.63 2.76 -10.49
CA SER A 176 -15.11 3.09 -9.17
C SER A 176 -14.93 1.83 -8.31
N LEU A 177 -14.43 2.02 -7.07
CA LEU A 177 -14.34 0.93 -6.10
C LEU A 177 -15.73 0.43 -5.68
N GLU A 178 -16.72 1.31 -5.64
CA GLU A 178 -18.12 0.97 -5.38
C GLU A 178 -18.64 -0.03 -6.42
N ASP A 179 -18.36 0.21 -7.70
CA ASP A 179 -18.79 -0.68 -8.80
C ASP A 179 -18.18 -2.07 -8.68
N LEU A 180 -16.89 -2.15 -8.36
CA LEU A 180 -16.20 -3.42 -8.13
C LEU A 180 -16.71 -4.14 -6.86
N CYS A 181 -16.99 -3.39 -5.80
CA CYS A 181 -17.53 -3.92 -4.55
C CYS A 181 -18.96 -4.48 -4.75
N ALA A 182 -19.79 -3.78 -5.51
CA ALA A 182 -21.12 -4.23 -5.90
C ALA A 182 -21.06 -5.49 -6.79
N ALA A 183 -20.20 -5.49 -7.81
CA ALA A 183 -20.02 -6.64 -8.71
C ALA A 183 -19.55 -7.90 -7.97
N LEU A 184 -18.68 -7.77 -6.97
CA LEU A 184 -18.29 -8.88 -6.10
C LEU A 184 -19.48 -9.38 -5.28
N GLY A 185 -20.23 -8.47 -4.66
CA GLY A 185 -21.39 -8.81 -3.85
C GLY A 185 -22.46 -9.57 -4.63
N GLU A 186 -22.78 -9.13 -5.84
CA GLU A 186 -23.76 -9.80 -6.73
C GLU A 186 -23.31 -11.21 -7.13
N ARG A 187 -22.02 -11.40 -7.44
CA ARG A 187 -21.49 -12.68 -7.95
C ARG A 187 -21.28 -13.74 -6.87
N VAL A 188 -20.85 -13.32 -5.68
CA VAL A 188 -20.72 -14.23 -4.52
C VAL A 188 -22.10 -14.50 -3.90
N GLY A 189 -23.06 -13.57 -4.09
CA GLY A 189 -24.33 -13.55 -3.35
C GLY A 189 -24.14 -13.04 -1.92
N ALA A 190 -23.20 -12.12 -1.71
CA ALA A 190 -22.66 -11.74 -0.42
C ALA A 190 -22.59 -10.22 -0.24
N GLY A 191 -22.36 -9.79 1.01
CA GLY A 191 -21.84 -8.46 1.28
C GLY A 191 -20.36 -8.38 0.91
N ALA A 192 -19.89 -7.20 0.56
CA ALA A 192 -18.47 -6.96 0.29
C ALA A 192 -18.03 -5.64 0.92
N VAL A 193 -16.77 -5.55 1.32
CA VAL A 193 -16.15 -4.33 1.87
C VAL A 193 -14.76 -4.18 1.30
N ILE A 194 -14.41 -2.96 0.88
CA ILE A 194 -13.04 -2.58 0.51
C ILE A 194 -12.54 -1.57 1.54
N THR A 195 -11.35 -1.80 2.07
CA THR A 195 -10.74 -0.98 3.13
C THR A 195 -9.39 -0.43 2.72
N SER A 196 -8.91 0.58 3.45
CA SER A 196 -7.51 1.00 3.44
C SER A 196 -6.60 -0.02 4.14
N VAL A 197 -5.29 0.20 4.09
CA VAL A 197 -4.29 -0.69 4.72
C VAL A 197 -4.52 -0.82 6.23
N ASP A 198 -4.95 0.27 6.88
CA ASP A 198 -5.35 0.30 8.28
C ASP A 198 -6.79 -0.18 8.50
N GLY A 199 -7.50 -0.73 7.52
CA GLY A 199 -8.83 -1.32 7.75
C GLY A 199 -10.00 -0.33 7.83
N ARG A 200 -9.80 0.97 7.55
CA ARG A 200 -10.93 1.91 7.42
C ARG A 200 -11.71 1.59 6.15
N VAL A 201 -13.03 1.49 6.27
CA VAL A 201 -13.92 1.20 5.13
C VAL A 201 -13.88 2.34 4.14
N ARG A 202 -13.51 2.05 2.89
CA ARG A 202 -13.61 2.97 1.75
C ARG A 202 -14.96 2.86 1.07
N THR A 203 -15.40 1.62 0.86
CA THR A 203 -16.71 1.32 0.28
C THR A 203 -17.22 -0.03 0.78
N ALA A 204 -18.54 -0.20 0.74
CA ALA A 204 -19.21 -1.41 1.15
C ALA A 204 -20.45 -1.66 0.28
N SER A 205 -20.68 -2.93 -0.05
CA SER A 205 -21.89 -3.44 -0.67
C SER A 205 -22.57 -4.39 0.33
N GLN A 206 -23.87 -4.21 0.56
CA GLN A 206 -24.65 -5.10 1.41
C GLN A 206 -25.36 -6.16 0.57
N PRO A 207 -25.47 -7.41 1.07
CA PRO A 207 -26.27 -8.41 0.38
C PRO A 207 -27.76 -8.04 0.50
N PRO A 208 -28.59 -8.29 -0.55
CA PRO A 208 -30.02 -7.95 -0.53
C PRO A 208 -30.82 -8.57 0.63
N ALA A 209 -30.31 -9.66 1.22
CA ALA A 209 -30.98 -10.46 2.24
C ALA A 209 -30.62 -10.09 3.70
N HIS A 210 -29.78 -9.09 3.95
CA HIS A 210 -29.39 -8.69 5.31
C HIS A 210 -29.88 -7.29 5.67
N SER A 211 -30.62 -7.18 6.78
CA SER A 211 -31.12 -5.91 7.31
C SER A 211 -30.17 -5.24 8.31
N ALA A 212 -29.15 -5.94 8.79
CA ALA A 212 -28.18 -5.43 9.76
C ALA A 212 -26.87 -4.99 9.06
N PRO A 213 -26.27 -3.86 9.48
CA PRO A 213 -25.04 -3.37 8.87
C PRO A 213 -23.85 -4.29 9.14
N LEU A 214 -23.08 -4.60 8.09
CA LEU A 214 -21.88 -5.46 8.16
C LEU A 214 -20.87 -5.00 9.22
N THR A 215 -20.81 -3.69 9.49
CA THR A 215 -19.92 -3.08 10.50
C THR A 215 -20.25 -3.47 11.94
N ALA A 216 -21.37 -4.17 12.19
CA ALA A 216 -21.71 -4.71 13.51
C ALA A 216 -21.09 -6.09 13.77
N LEU A 217 -20.37 -6.67 12.81
CA LEU A 217 -19.74 -7.99 12.95
C LEU A 217 -18.48 -7.95 13.82
N PRO A 218 -18.09 -9.07 14.45
CA PRO A 218 -16.92 -9.14 15.34
C PRO A 218 -15.58 -8.79 14.67
N CYS A 219 -15.51 -8.91 13.35
CA CYS A 219 -14.34 -8.52 12.54
C CYS A 219 -14.22 -7.00 12.36
N PHE A 220 -15.13 -6.21 12.95
CA PHE A 220 -15.06 -4.75 13.03
C PHE A 220 -14.91 -4.31 14.48
N ASP A 221 -14.15 -3.24 14.70
CA ASP A 221 -14.06 -2.61 16.03
C ASP A 221 -15.23 -1.64 16.28
N GLY A 222 -15.28 -1.04 17.47
CA GLY A 222 -16.33 -0.10 17.86
C GLY A 222 -16.40 1.19 17.03
N SER A 223 -15.42 1.45 16.17
CA SER A 223 -15.41 2.57 15.21
C SER A 223 -15.92 2.18 13.82
N GLY A 224 -16.20 0.89 13.58
CA GLY A 224 -16.56 0.36 12.26
C GLY A 224 -15.36 0.11 11.36
N ARG A 225 -14.13 0.05 11.90
CA ARG A 225 -12.90 -0.32 11.19
C ARG A 225 -12.75 -1.83 11.17
N PHE A 226 -12.41 -2.40 10.01
CA PHE A 226 -12.13 -3.83 9.87
C PHE A 226 -10.79 -4.17 10.53
N ILE A 227 -10.77 -5.20 11.38
CA ILE A 227 -9.63 -5.55 12.25
C ILE A 227 -8.61 -6.39 11.46
N VAL A 228 -7.85 -5.73 10.58
CA VAL A 228 -6.86 -6.37 9.69
C VAL A 228 -5.76 -7.14 10.44
N GLU A 229 -5.50 -6.81 11.72
CA GLU A 229 -4.47 -7.47 12.53
C GLU A 229 -4.93 -8.82 13.09
N ALA A 230 -6.24 -9.01 13.26
CA ALA A 230 -6.82 -10.25 13.78
C ALA A 230 -7.29 -11.17 12.66
N GLU A 231 -7.63 -10.63 11.49
CA GLU A 231 -8.19 -11.35 10.34
C GLU A 231 -7.08 -11.78 9.36
N ALA A 232 -6.74 -13.07 9.38
CA ALA A 232 -5.75 -13.66 8.47
C ALA A 232 -6.31 -13.72 7.04
N ALA A 233 -5.58 -13.12 6.09
CA ALA A 233 -5.97 -13.12 4.69
C ALA A 233 -5.92 -14.55 4.10
N GLY A 234 -6.92 -14.88 3.27
CA GLY A 234 -7.04 -16.18 2.60
C GLY A 234 -7.76 -17.27 3.40
N GLU A 235 -8.20 -16.98 4.62
CA GLU A 235 -8.95 -17.93 5.46
C GLU A 235 -10.43 -17.55 5.59
N ALA A 236 -11.31 -18.55 5.51
CA ALA A 236 -12.73 -18.35 5.80
C ALA A 236 -12.97 -18.48 7.30
N ARG A 237 -13.70 -17.53 7.87
CA ARG A 237 -14.09 -17.52 9.29
C ARG A 237 -15.58 -17.35 9.41
N GLY A 238 -16.16 -17.94 10.46
CA GLY A 238 -17.59 -17.91 10.71
C GLY A 238 -17.93 -17.50 12.12
N SER A 239 -18.98 -16.70 12.28
CA SER A 239 -19.60 -16.39 13.57
C SER A 239 -21.12 -16.41 13.42
N GLY A 240 -21.76 -17.40 14.04
CA GLY A 240 -23.20 -17.60 13.88
C GLY A 240 -23.56 -18.00 12.43
N PRO A 241 -24.56 -17.36 11.79
CA PRO A 241 -24.96 -17.67 10.43
C PRO A 241 -24.07 -17.05 9.34
N LEU A 242 -23.09 -16.21 9.72
CA LEU A 242 -22.30 -15.42 8.79
C LEU A 242 -20.86 -15.92 8.70
N TRP A 243 -20.37 -15.99 7.48
CA TRP A 243 -19.01 -16.33 7.12
C TRP A 243 -18.36 -15.19 6.36
N TRP A 244 -17.09 -14.94 6.61
CA TRP A 244 -16.31 -13.96 5.87
C TRP A 244 -14.91 -14.45 5.56
N GLY A 245 -14.30 -13.81 4.58
CA GLY A 245 -12.93 -14.05 4.17
C GLY A 245 -12.42 -12.81 3.47
N ASN A 246 -11.13 -12.54 3.64
CA ASN A 246 -10.49 -11.35 3.10
C ASN A 246 -9.21 -11.68 2.34
N VAL A 247 -8.87 -10.80 1.39
CA VAL A 247 -7.62 -10.84 0.63
C VAL A 247 -7.01 -9.44 0.65
N ARG A 248 -5.68 -9.37 0.54
CA ARG A 248 -4.95 -8.10 0.41
C ARG A 248 -5.08 -7.55 -1.00
N ILE A 249 -5.23 -6.23 -1.09
CA ILE A 249 -5.14 -5.51 -2.35
C ILE A 249 -3.68 -5.09 -2.51
N GLU A 250 -2.99 -5.65 -3.49
CA GLU A 250 -1.56 -5.43 -3.71
C GLU A 250 -1.28 -4.84 -5.11
N ALA A 251 -0.35 -3.90 -5.17
CA ALA A 251 0.20 -3.36 -6.42
C ALA A 251 1.72 -3.47 -6.37
N GLY A 252 2.27 -4.50 -7.02
CA GLY A 252 3.68 -4.85 -6.89
C GLY A 252 4.01 -5.25 -5.45
N ALA A 253 4.97 -4.56 -4.81
CA ALA A 253 5.35 -4.80 -3.42
C ALA A 253 4.54 -3.97 -2.40
N ARG A 254 3.58 -3.13 -2.84
CA ARG A 254 2.82 -2.23 -1.98
C ARG A 254 1.45 -2.80 -1.66
N SER A 255 1.10 -2.84 -0.37
CA SER A 255 -0.28 -3.08 0.08
C SER A 255 -1.08 -1.79 -0.03
N LEU A 256 -2.24 -1.86 -0.68
CA LEU A 256 -3.15 -0.72 -0.89
C LEU A 256 -4.40 -0.78 0.00
N GLY A 257 -4.69 -1.94 0.57
CA GLY A 257 -5.88 -2.18 1.38
C GLY A 257 -6.26 -3.65 1.49
N HIS A 258 -7.49 -3.90 1.90
CA HIS A 258 -8.08 -5.24 1.93
C HIS A 258 -9.45 -5.24 1.26
N ILE A 259 -9.83 -6.40 0.75
CA ILE A 259 -11.19 -6.69 0.30
C ILE A 259 -11.71 -7.88 1.09
N ALA A 260 -12.93 -7.78 1.60
CA ALA A 260 -13.59 -8.83 2.38
C ALA A 260 -14.98 -9.11 1.82
N ALA A 261 -15.37 -10.38 1.78
CA ALA A 261 -16.72 -10.82 1.40
C ALA A 261 -17.41 -11.48 2.59
N PHE A 262 -18.74 -11.39 2.66
CA PHE A 262 -19.59 -11.80 3.78
C PHE A 262 -20.82 -12.57 3.29
N ALA A 263 -20.87 -13.88 3.53
CA ALA A 263 -21.93 -14.77 3.06
C ALA A 263 -22.64 -15.49 4.23
N ASP A 264 -23.87 -15.95 4.00
CA ASP A 264 -24.64 -16.78 4.94
C ASP A 264 -24.27 -18.28 4.87
N ARG A 265 -23.23 -18.60 4.08
CA ARG A 265 -22.65 -19.93 3.88
C ARG A 265 -21.12 -19.87 3.97
N PRO A 266 -20.44 -20.97 4.29
CA PRO A 266 -18.98 -21.03 4.18
C PRO A 266 -18.50 -20.60 2.78
N LEU A 267 -17.43 -19.79 2.75
CA LEU A 267 -16.78 -19.38 1.51
C LEU A 267 -15.99 -20.55 0.92
N THR A 268 -16.17 -20.77 -0.38
CA THR A 268 -15.53 -21.82 -1.17
C THR A 268 -14.23 -21.31 -1.79
N ALA A 269 -13.41 -22.22 -2.33
CA ALA A 269 -12.22 -21.84 -3.09
C ALA A 269 -12.55 -20.94 -4.30
N ALA A 270 -13.71 -21.15 -4.94
CA ALA A 270 -14.19 -20.30 -6.03
C ALA A 270 -14.51 -18.87 -5.57
N ASP A 271 -15.04 -18.70 -4.35
CA ASP A 271 -15.29 -17.38 -3.78
C ASP A 271 -13.98 -16.64 -3.50
N PHE A 272 -12.98 -17.32 -2.92
CA PHE A 272 -11.65 -16.73 -2.72
C PHE A 272 -11.00 -16.30 -4.03
N HIS A 273 -11.10 -17.13 -5.08
CA HIS A 273 -10.58 -16.77 -6.39
C HIS A 273 -11.25 -15.51 -6.95
N LEU A 274 -12.56 -15.35 -6.77
CA LEU A 274 -13.28 -14.15 -7.19
C LEU A 274 -12.88 -12.91 -6.35
N ILE A 275 -12.67 -13.08 -5.04
CA ILE A 275 -12.17 -12.02 -4.16
C ILE A 275 -10.76 -11.57 -4.60
N GLU A 276 -9.86 -12.51 -4.92
CA GLU A 276 -8.51 -12.23 -5.44
C GLU A 276 -8.55 -11.47 -6.77
N GLN A 277 -9.40 -11.89 -7.71
CA GLN A 277 -9.55 -11.19 -8.99
C GLN A 277 -10.10 -9.76 -8.81
N THR A 278 -11.05 -9.59 -7.88
CA THR A 278 -11.59 -8.28 -7.53
C THR A 278 -10.53 -7.43 -6.84
N ALA A 279 -9.68 -8.01 -5.99
CA ALA A 279 -8.54 -7.33 -5.39
C ALA A 279 -7.57 -6.79 -6.46
N ALA A 280 -7.26 -7.60 -7.48
CA ALA A 280 -6.41 -7.18 -8.59
C ALA A 280 -7.03 -6.02 -9.39
N ALA A 281 -8.34 -6.06 -9.68
CA ALA A 281 -9.04 -4.95 -10.34
C ALA A 281 -9.11 -3.70 -9.45
N ALA A 282 -9.35 -3.85 -8.15
CA ALA A 282 -9.36 -2.76 -7.18
C ALA A 282 -7.99 -2.08 -7.07
N ALA A 283 -6.89 -2.84 -7.16
CA ALA A 283 -5.54 -2.29 -7.17
C ALA A 283 -5.32 -1.33 -8.37
N LEU A 284 -5.86 -1.68 -9.54
CA LEU A 284 -5.82 -0.81 -10.73
C LEU A 284 -6.61 0.49 -10.52
N VAL A 285 -7.82 0.41 -9.95
CA VAL A 285 -8.63 1.60 -9.63
C VAL A 285 -7.92 2.49 -8.62
N ILE A 286 -7.44 1.93 -7.51
CA ILE A 286 -6.72 2.71 -6.47
C ILE A 286 -5.49 3.39 -7.06
N THR A 287 -4.71 2.68 -7.87
CA THR A 287 -3.48 3.22 -8.49
C THR A 287 -3.80 4.30 -9.53
N ARG A 288 -4.87 4.12 -10.31
CA ARG A 288 -5.38 5.15 -11.24
C ARG A 288 -5.77 6.41 -10.48
N ASP A 289 -6.59 6.27 -9.45
CA ASP A 289 -7.11 7.40 -8.69
C ASP A 289 -5.98 8.13 -7.94
N GLN A 290 -5.01 7.39 -7.38
CA GLN A 290 -3.78 7.96 -6.82
C GLN A 290 -2.95 8.69 -7.87
N SER A 291 -2.86 8.16 -9.10
CA SER A 291 -2.12 8.79 -10.19
C SER A 291 -2.79 10.09 -10.65
N ILE A 292 -4.12 10.09 -10.77
CA ILE A 292 -4.91 11.29 -11.08
C ILE A 292 -4.70 12.34 -9.99
N ALA A 293 -4.88 11.96 -8.72
CA ALA A 293 -4.69 12.87 -7.59
C ALA A 293 -3.25 13.43 -7.51
N ALA A 294 -2.23 12.60 -7.81
CA ALA A 294 -0.84 13.03 -7.86
C ALA A 294 -0.58 14.03 -9.00
N VAL A 295 -1.18 13.82 -10.18
CA VAL A 295 -1.09 14.74 -11.32
C VAL A 295 -1.79 16.06 -11.00
N GLU A 296 -2.99 16.02 -10.41
CA GLU A 296 -3.71 17.22 -9.99
C GLU A 296 -2.93 18.01 -8.93
N SER A 297 -2.40 17.33 -7.92
CA SER A 297 -1.56 17.94 -6.88
C SER A 297 -0.31 18.59 -7.48
N LYS A 298 0.34 17.92 -8.44
CA LYS A 298 1.48 18.47 -9.17
C LYS A 298 1.08 19.70 -10.00
N TYR A 299 -0.03 19.64 -10.73
CA TYR A 299 -0.54 20.77 -11.51
C TYR A 299 -0.83 21.99 -10.63
N ARG A 300 -1.48 21.77 -9.48
CA ARG A 300 -1.74 22.79 -8.45
C ARG A 300 -0.44 23.40 -7.92
N ALA A 301 0.56 22.58 -7.63
CA ALA A 301 1.87 23.04 -7.17
C ALA A 301 2.63 23.82 -8.25
N ASP A 302 2.65 23.34 -9.49
CA ASP A 302 3.33 23.97 -10.62
C ASP A 302 2.73 25.37 -10.90
N PHE A 303 1.40 25.52 -10.88
CA PHE A 303 0.74 26.82 -11.02
C PHE A 303 1.16 27.80 -9.92
N VAL A 304 1.11 27.38 -8.64
CA VAL A 304 1.53 28.25 -7.53
C VAL A 304 3.01 28.62 -7.67
N LEU A 305 3.88 27.66 -7.99
CA LEU A 305 5.30 27.94 -8.19
C LEU A 305 5.57 28.87 -9.37
N GLU A 306 4.79 28.81 -10.44
CA GLU A 306 4.88 29.72 -11.58
C GLU A 306 4.59 31.16 -11.14
N VAL A 307 3.51 31.37 -10.39
CA VAL A 307 3.14 32.66 -9.78
C VAL A 307 4.22 33.15 -8.82
N LEU A 308 4.74 32.27 -7.95
CA LEU A 308 5.77 32.60 -6.96
C LEU A 308 7.17 32.82 -7.55
N ARG A 309 7.41 32.37 -8.78
CA ARG A 309 8.65 32.68 -9.53
C ARG A 309 8.52 33.99 -10.33
N GLY A 310 7.35 34.62 -10.34
CA GLY A 310 7.11 35.87 -11.05
C GLY A 310 6.78 35.69 -12.53
N HIS A 311 6.43 34.49 -12.97
CA HIS A 311 5.97 34.24 -14.34
C HIS A 311 4.48 34.61 -14.47
N ILE A 312 4.18 35.89 -14.29
CA ILE A 312 2.82 36.42 -14.37
C ILE A 312 2.68 37.22 -15.65
N THR A 313 1.90 36.70 -16.60
CA THR A 313 1.52 37.41 -17.84
C THR A 313 0.29 38.29 -17.64
N SER A 314 -0.66 37.87 -16.79
CA SER A 314 -1.85 38.65 -16.43
C SER A 314 -2.35 38.29 -15.03
N ALA A 315 -2.50 39.30 -14.17
CA ALA A 315 -3.05 39.13 -12.83
C ALA A 315 -4.50 38.60 -12.85
N GLU A 316 -5.31 39.08 -13.80
CA GLU A 316 -6.71 38.64 -13.94
C GLU A 316 -6.80 37.14 -14.27
N GLN A 317 -5.94 36.64 -15.15
CA GLN A 317 -5.89 35.22 -15.50
C GLN A 317 -5.43 34.36 -14.31
N VAL A 318 -4.43 34.82 -13.55
CA VAL A 318 -3.97 34.14 -12.33
C VAL A 318 -5.09 34.06 -11.30
N LEU A 319 -5.81 35.16 -11.06
CA LEU A 319 -6.93 35.19 -10.11
C LEU A 319 -8.08 34.28 -10.55
N ALA A 320 -8.46 34.32 -11.82
CA ALA A 320 -9.51 33.45 -12.38
C ALA A 320 -9.12 31.96 -12.27
N HIS A 321 -7.88 31.63 -12.60
CA HIS A 321 -7.39 30.26 -12.52
C HIS A 321 -7.30 29.76 -11.07
N ALA A 322 -6.78 30.59 -10.15
CA ALA A 322 -6.77 30.26 -8.72
C ALA A 322 -8.18 30.04 -8.17
N GLY A 323 -9.16 30.88 -8.57
CA GLY A 323 -10.56 30.70 -8.21
C GLY A 323 -11.14 29.37 -8.70
N SER A 324 -10.77 28.91 -9.90
CA SER A 324 -11.19 27.59 -10.42
C SER A 324 -10.62 26.42 -9.62
N LEU A 325 -9.49 26.62 -8.93
CA LEU A 325 -8.85 25.65 -8.02
C LEU A 325 -9.35 25.77 -6.57
N GLY A 326 -10.37 26.61 -6.33
CA GLY A 326 -10.95 26.86 -5.00
C GLY A 326 -10.14 27.82 -4.13
N TRP A 327 -9.13 28.49 -4.67
CA TRP A 327 -8.26 29.39 -3.93
C TRP A 327 -8.65 30.84 -4.09
N ARG A 328 -8.48 31.60 -3.00
CA ARG A 328 -8.79 33.02 -2.96
C ARG A 328 -7.51 33.86 -2.85
N LEU A 329 -7.05 34.36 -4.01
CA LEU A 329 -5.86 35.21 -4.12
C LEU A 329 -6.16 36.70 -4.36
N ASP A 330 -7.43 37.09 -4.46
CA ASP A 330 -7.92 38.47 -4.64
C ASP A 330 -7.93 39.29 -3.33
N ARG A 331 -7.07 38.92 -2.37
CA ARG A 331 -6.99 39.49 -1.03
C ARG A 331 -5.52 39.69 -0.65
N PRO A 332 -5.21 40.55 0.33
CA PRO A 332 -3.88 40.60 0.91
C PRO A 332 -3.50 39.23 1.49
N LEU A 333 -2.33 38.73 1.11
CA LEU A 333 -1.82 37.41 1.48
C LEU A 333 -0.43 37.52 2.12
N SER A 334 -0.12 36.59 3.02
CA SER A 334 1.25 36.32 3.44
C SER A 334 1.65 34.93 2.94
N VAL A 335 2.88 34.81 2.46
CA VAL A 335 3.46 33.53 2.08
C VAL A 335 4.14 32.95 3.31
N ALA A 336 3.80 31.71 3.66
CA ALA A 336 4.58 30.93 4.60
C ALA A 336 5.17 29.72 3.89
N VAL A 337 6.40 29.35 4.26
CA VAL A 337 7.07 28.15 3.77
C VAL A 337 7.44 27.31 4.97
N ALA A 338 7.00 26.05 4.99
CA ALA A 338 7.43 25.06 5.95
C ALA A 338 8.36 24.07 5.25
N GLU A 339 9.60 23.96 5.69
CA GLU A 339 10.61 23.11 5.07
C GLU A 339 11.11 22.06 6.07
N ILE A 340 11.13 20.80 5.66
CA ILE A 340 11.69 19.69 6.45
C ILE A 340 13.18 19.94 6.61
N ASP A 341 13.66 19.93 7.86
CA ASP A 341 15.08 20.14 8.11
C ASP A 341 15.88 18.92 7.61
N PRO A 342 17.02 19.12 6.92
CA PRO A 342 17.81 18.02 6.37
C PRO A 342 18.34 17.11 7.50
N GLU A 343 18.03 15.82 7.43
CA GLU A 343 18.63 14.82 8.32
C GLU A 343 20.10 14.55 7.93
N THR A 344 20.94 14.30 8.93
CA THR A 344 22.34 13.93 8.74
C THR A 344 22.53 12.49 8.25
N ASP A 345 21.50 11.63 8.34
CA ASP A 345 21.61 10.21 7.99
C ASP A 345 20.67 9.76 6.86
N GLY A 346 21.25 9.01 5.92
CA GLY A 346 20.71 8.63 4.62
C GLY A 346 19.48 7.73 4.68
N THR A 347 18.31 8.33 4.64
CA THR A 347 17.03 7.64 4.45
C THR A 347 16.87 7.24 2.98
N GLU A 348 16.43 6.01 2.74
CA GLU A 348 16.14 5.46 1.41
C GLU A 348 15.16 6.34 0.61
N ALA A 349 15.44 6.52 -0.68
CA ALA A 349 14.70 7.43 -1.57
C ALA A 349 13.19 7.15 -1.67
N GLU A 350 12.75 5.90 -1.51
CA GLU A 350 11.33 5.53 -1.53
C GLU A 350 10.56 6.01 -0.29
N ASN A 351 11.20 6.10 0.87
CA ASN A 351 10.60 6.65 2.09
C ASN A 351 10.46 8.18 2.02
N LYS A 352 11.35 8.85 1.27
CA LYS A 352 11.34 10.32 1.14
C LYS A 352 10.07 10.83 0.49
N ARG A 353 9.63 10.24 -0.62
CA ARG A 353 8.44 10.71 -1.36
C ARG A 353 7.15 10.54 -0.57
N THR A 354 6.95 9.37 0.02
CA THR A 354 5.77 9.10 0.87
C THR A 354 5.72 10.09 2.04
N MET A 355 6.87 10.43 2.64
CA MET A 355 6.95 11.39 3.72
C MET A 355 6.59 12.82 3.28
N GLN A 356 7.07 13.26 2.10
CA GLN A 356 6.72 14.57 1.53
C GLN A 356 5.21 14.69 1.26
N GLU A 357 4.60 13.61 0.75
CA GLU A 357 3.15 13.54 0.53
C GLU A 357 2.38 13.65 1.85
N LEU A 358 2.80 12.92 2.89
CA LEU A 358 2.20 13.01 4.23
C LEU A 358 2.38 14.40 4.86
N PHE A 359 3.55 15.02 4.73
CA PHE A 359 3.82 16.36 5.24
C PHE A 359 2.93 17.40 4.57
N THR A 360 2.79 17.32 3.23
CA THR A 360 1.89 18.18 2.46
C THR A 360 0.43 17.97 2.85
N ALA A 361 0.00 16.72 3.02
CA ALA A 361 -1.36 16.39 3.44
C ALA A 361 -1.66 16.90 4.85
N ALA A 362 -0.68 16.81 5.77
CA ALA A 362 -0.80 17.31 7.13
C ALA A 362 -1.08 18.81 7.18
N TRP A 363 -0.24 19.61 6.48
CA TRP A 363 -0.43 21.05 6.36
C TRP A 363 -1.74 21.40 5.67
N THR A 364 -2.07 20.71 4.57
CA THR A 364 -3.32 20.92 3.83
C THR A 364 -4.53 20.73 4.75
N ARG A 365 -4.56 19.65 5.54
CA ARG A 365 -5.64 19.35 6.49
C ARG A 365 -5.79 20.44 7.56
N VAL A 366 -4.69 20.81 8.20
CA VAL A 366 -4.68 21.77 9.31
C VAL A 366 -5.10 23.17 8.85
N VAL A 367 -4.58 23.62 7.72
CA VAL A 367 -4.89 24.96 7.18
C VAL A 367 -6.31 25.01 6.63
N SER A 368 -6.76 23.97 5.91
CA SER A 368 -8.11 23.94 5.34
C SER A 368 -9.22 23.92 6.39
N HIS A 369 -8.90 23.52 7.63
CA HIS A 369 -9.86 23.57 8.74
C HIS A 369 -10.22 25.01 9.13
N ASP A 370 -9.26 25.94 9.01
CA ASP A 370 -9.42 27.36 9.38
C ASP A 370 -9.69 28.27 8.17
N ASP A 371 -9.00 28.02 7.04
CA ASP A 371 -9.20 28.72 5.78
C ASP A 371 -9.28 27.74 4.59
N PRO A 372 -10.49 27.26 4.22
CA PRO A 372 -10.69 26.37 3.08
C PRO A 372 -10.28 26.95 1.73
N GLN A 373 -10.10 28.28 1.64
CA GLN A 373 -9.74 28.99 0.41
C GLN A 373 -8.24 29.35 0.35
N ALA A 374 -7.46 28.96 1.35
CA ALA A 374 -6.01 29.12 1.33
C ALA A 374 -5.36 28.13 0.34
N ALA A 375 -4.33 28.59 -0.36
CA ALA A 375 -3.54 27.70 -1.21
C ALA A 375 -2.46 27.01 -0.38
N VAL A 376 -2.44 25.68 -0.39
CA VAL A 376 -1.40 24.86 0.23
C VAL A 376 -0.88 23.90 -0.83
N VAL A 377 0.42 23.95 -1.09
CA VAL A 377 1.06 23.12 -2.12
C VAL A 377 2.38 22.55 -1.63
N GLY A 378 2.65 21.29 -1.94
CA GLY A 378 3.93 20.63 -1.68
C GLY A 378 4.88 20.77 -2.87
N SER A 379 6.16 20.99 -2.59
CA SER A 379 7.21 21.07 -3.61
C SER A 379 8.53 20.53 -3.06
N GLY A 380 8.82 19.25 -3.27
CA GLY A 380 10.02 18.63 -2.71
C GLY A 380 9.95 18.58 -1.17
N ASP A 381 10.95 19.13 -0.48
CA ASP A 381 11.05 19.10 0.99
C ASP A 381 10.32 20.27 1.68
N GLN A 382 9.56 21.07 0.92
CA GLN A 382 8.82 22.23 1.43
C GLN A 382 7.33 22.18 1.10
N VAL A 383 6.54 22.79 1.97
CA VAL A 383 5.12 23.10 1.78
C VAL A 383 4.96 24.60 1.80
N ILE A 384 4.30 25.14 0.78
CA ILE A 384 4.07 26.57 0.59
C ILE A 384 2.61 26.86 0.91
N LEU A 385 2.39 27.89 1.72
CA LEU A 385 1.08 28.34 2.17
C LEU A 385 0.83 29.78 1.75
N LEU A 386 -0.29 30.04 1.08
CA LEU A 386 -0.78 31.38 0.78
C LEU A 386 -1.95 31.68 1.74
N LEU A 387 -1.61 32.33 2.85
CA LEU A 387 -2.54 32.61 3.94
C LEU A 387 -3.06 34.05 3.84
N ARG A 388 -4.28 34.32 4.32
CA ARG A 388 -4.76 35.69 4.49
C ARG A 388 -3.76 36.50 5.31
N ALA A 389 -3.39 37.69 4.81
CA ALA A 389 -2.47 38.56 5.52
C ALA A 389 -3.09 39.03 6.84
N GLU A 390 -2.28 38.95 7.89
CA GLU A 390 -2.60 39.39 9.24
C GLU A 390 -1.36 40.08 9.83
N PRO A 391 -1.52 40.87 10.92
CA PRO A 391 -0.39 41.39 11.66
C PRO A 391 0.59 40.28 12.05
N ALA A 392 1.89 40.58 12.02
CA ALA A 392 2.96 39.59 12.21
C ALA A 392 2.77 38.71 13.46
N GLU A 393 2.31 39.29 14.57
CA GLU A 393 2.08 38.55 15.82
C GLU A 393 0.96 37.51 15.68
N GLN A 394 -0.14 37.86 15.01
CA GLN A 394 -1.31 36.98 14.83
C GLN A 394 -1.02 35.82 13.88
N ILE A 395 -0.36 36.11 12.74
CA ILE A 395 0.01 35.06 11.79
C ILE A 395 1.03 34.09 12.39
N LEU A 396 1.97 34.60 13.19
CA LEU A 396 2.91 33.77 13.93
C LEU A 396 2.20 32.89 14.97
N GLU A 397 1.23 33.42 15.71
CA GLU A 397 0.46 32.64 16.67
C GLU A 397 -0.34 31.52 16.00
N ARG A 398 -1.00 31.81 14.88
CA ARG A 398 -1.73 30.81 14.10
C ARG A 398 -0.80 29.72 13.56
N LEU A 399 0.34 30.11 12.98
CA LEU A 399 1.32 29.15 12.46
C LEU A 399 1.98 28.31 13.56
N ARG A 400 2.12 28.82 14.80
CA ARG A 400 2.52 27.99 15.94
C ARG A 400 1.48 26.91 16.23
N GLY A 401 0.19 27.26 16.22
CA GLY A 401 -0.91 26.30 16.36
C GLY A 401 -0.86 25.22 15.28
N TYR A 402 -0.76 25.64 14.01
CA TYR A 402 -0.68 24.69 12.89
C TYR A 402 0.53 23.77 12.99
N SER A 403 1.70 24.34 13.30
CA SER A 403 2.95 23.57 13.45
C SER A 403 2.84 22.54 14.58
N GLY A 404 2.15 22.88 15.67
CA GLY A 404 1.86 21.95 16.77
C GLY A 404 1.03 20.75 16.34
N GLU A 405 -0.02 20.97 15.54
CA GLU A 405 -0.87 19.90 15.02
C GLU A 405 -0.16 18.99 14.00
N VAL A 406 0.65 19.59 13.12
CA VAL A 406 1.45 18.86 12.12
C VAL A 406 2.51 17.98 12.81
N ARG A 407 3.17 18.49 13.86
CA ARG A 407 4.14 17.72 14.67
C ARG A 407 3.49 16.62 15.51
N GLY A 408 2.25 16.82 15.96
CA GLY A 408 1.54 15.88 16.83
C GLY A 408 0.86 14.74 16.09
N GLN A 409 -0.32 14.99 15.53
CA GLN A 409 -1.26 13.95 15.05
C GLN A 409 -1.38 13.89 13.51
N GLY A 410 -0.59 14.69 12.77
CA GLY A 410 -0.84 14.97 11.35
C GLY A 410 -0.05 14.18 10.32
N GLY A 411 1.00 13.43 10.68
CA GLY A 411 1.74 12.58 9.72
C GLY A 411 3.08 13.12 9.20
N GLY A 412 3.64 14.21 9.76
CA GLY A 412 4.98 14.71 9.38
C GLY A 412 6.18 13.90 9.92
N GLY A 413 5.93 12.80 10.65
CA GLY A 413 6.98 12.00 11.27
C GLY A 413 7.69 12.70 12.45
N ARG A 414 8.78 12.09 12.94
CA ARG A 414 9.64 12.61 14.03
C ARG A 414 10.57 13.75 13.60
N ARG A 415 10.45 14.26 12.38
CA ARG A 415 11.40 15.22 11.81
C ARG A 415 11.11 16.64 12.23
N GLU A 416 12.19 17.36 12.48
CA GLU A 416 12.13 18.80 12.69
C GLU A 416 11.90 19.50 11.35
N PHE A 417 11.17 20.61 11.41
CA PHE A 417 10.93 21.47 10.26
C PHE A 417 10.92 22.92 10.74
N SER A 418 11.34 23.79 9.84
CA SER A 418 11.40 25.23 10.03
C SER A 418 10.32 25.92 9.21
N VAL A 419 9.75 27.00 9.73
CA VAL A 419 8.68 27.77 9.08
C VAL A 419 9.07 29.23 8.95
N GLY A 420 9.07 29.77 7.74
CA GLY A 420 9.37 31.17 7.44
C GLY A 420 8.15 31.88 6.88
N VAL A 421 7.95 33.15 7.26
CA VAL A 421 6.77 33.94 6.90
C VAL A 421 7.20 35.26 6.27
N SER A 422 6.58 35.60 5.14
CA SER A 422 6.80 36.85 4.43
C SER A 422 6.05 38.03 5.05
N ARG A 423 6.35 39.23 4.54
CA ARG A 423 5.45 40.37 4.71
C ARG A 423 4.16 40.18 3.91
N PRO A 424 3.08 40.92 4.24
CA PRO A 424 1.87 40.97 3.42
C PRO A 424 2.18 41.41 1.98
N ALA A 425 1.71 40.61 1.03
CA ALA A 425 1.56 40.94 -0.38
C ALA A 425 0.11 41.39 -0.61
N ASP A 426 -0.07 42.61 -1.10
CA ASP A 426 -1.37 43.23 -1.36
C ASP A 426 -1.99 42.84 -2.71
N HIS A 427 -1.19 42.28 -3.62
CA HIS A 427 -1.61 41.78 -4.94
C HIS A 427 -0.70 40.63 -5.42
N VAL A 428 -1.15 39.88 -6.43
CA VAL A 428 -0.53 38.62 -6.87
C VAL A 428 0.90 38.79 -7.38
N GLU A 429 1.23 39.95 -7.97
CA GLU A 429 2.56 40.26 -8.48
C GLU A 429 3.62 40.41 -7.38
N ARG A 430 3.18 40.69 -6.13
CA ARG A 430 4.06 40.74 -4.96
C ARG A 430 4.35 39.37 -4.37
N LEU A 431 3.58 38.34 -4.74
CA LEU A 431 3.74 37.00 -4.18
C LEU A 431 5.12 36.41 -4.46
N ALA A 432 5.73 36.73 -5.61
CA ALA A 432 7.09 36.28 -5.90
C ALA A 432 8.12 36.83 -4.92
N GLY A 433 8.03 38.12 -4.59
CA GLY A 433 8.87 38.74 -3.57
C GLY A 433 8.60 38.18 -2.17
N ALA A 434 7.32 38.01 -1.83
CA ALA A 434 6.90 37.44 -0.56
C ALA A 434 7.41 35.99 -0.38
N TYR A 435 7.39 35.17 -1.42
CA TYR A 435 7.96 33.82 -1.37
C TYR A 435 9.47 33.83 -1.12
N GLN A 436 10.23 34.73 -1.75
CA GLN A 436 11.66 34.89 -1.46
C GLN A 436 11.92 35.34 -0.01
N GLU A 437 11.04 36.17 0.56
CA GLU A 437 11.11 36.57 1.97
C GLU A 437 10.86 35.39 2.92
N ALA A 438 9.83 34.59 2.65
CA ALA A 438 9.49 33.42 3.44
C ALA A 438 10.62 32.38 3.41
N MET A 439 11.18 32.09 2.23
CA MET A 439 12.34 31.21 2.07
C MET A 439 13.54 31.69 2.89
N ARG A 440 13.88 32.98 2.82
CA ARG A 440 14.95 33.55 3.64
C ARG A 440 14.64 33.43 5.13
N ALA A 441 13.40 33.67 5.54
CA ALA A 441 13.00 33.51 6.94
C ALA A 441 13.15 32.07 7.44
N VAL A 442 12.91 31.06 6.59
CA VAL A 442 13.24 29.66 6.89
C VAL A 442 14.75 29.50 7.09
N GLU A 443 15.55 29.94 6.12
CA GLU A 443 17.01 29.78 6.12
C GLU A 443 17.65 30.43 7.37
N VAL A 444 17.33 31.70 7.64
CA VAL A 444 17.86 32.43 8.80
C VAL A 444 17.31 31.84 10.10
N GLY A 445 16.01 31.56 10.14
CA GLY A 445 15.33 31.06 11.32
C GLY A 445 15.89 29.73 11.79
N ARG A 446 16.21 28.83 10.84
CA ARG A 446 16.84 27.53 11.09
C ARG A 446 18.22 27.69 11.75
N GLN A 447 19.04 28.60 11.24
CA GLN A 447 20.38 28.88 11.74
C GLN A 447 20.37 29.50 13.15
N LEU A 448 19.46 30.45 13.39
CA LEU A 448 19.38 31.16 14.68
C LEU A 448 18.68 30.36 15.79
N SER A 449 17.76 29.47 15.44
CA SER A 449 16.89 28.77 16.40
C SER A 449 17.22 27.29 16.58
N HIS A 450 18.45 26.86 16.23
CA HIS A 450 18.90 25.47 16.30
C HIS A 450 17.88 24.45 15.74
N GLY A 451 17.33 24.71 14.54
CA GLY A 451 16.41 23.76 13.88
C GLY A 451 14.94 23.80 14.31
N ARG A 452 14.49 24.80 15.09
CA ARG A 452 13.09 24.86 15.58
C ARG A 452 12.41 26.21 15.34
N GLY A 453 12.75 26.87 14.24
CA GLY A 453 12.34 28.25 14.00
C GLY A 453 11.01 28.37 13.27
N LEU A 454 10.02 28.99 13.92
CA LEU A 454 9.02 29.79 13.22
C LEU A 454 9.54 31.23 13.18
N SER A 455 9.73 31.81 11.99
CA SER A 455 10.36 33.12 11.82
C SER A 455 9.57 33.99 10.84
N HIS A 456 9.36 35.26 11.21
CA HIS A 456 8.80 36.27 10.30
C HIS A 456 9.93 37.10 9.70
N PHE A 457 9.80 37.48 8.43
CA PHE A 457 10.85 38.18 7.68
C PHE A 457 11.31 39.49 8.36
N ASP A 458 10.40 40.29 8.90
CA ASP A 458 10.77 41.52 9.60
C ASP A 458 11.46 41.30 10.95
N SER A 459 11.31 40.12 11.57
CA SER A 459 11.98 39.77 12.82
C SER A 459 13.46 39.44 12.64
N LEU A 460 13.92 39.26 11.39
CA LEU A 460 15.31 38.93 11.07
C LEU A 460 16.27 40.11 11.26
N GLY A 461 15.78 41.34 11.37
CA GLY A 461 16.61 42.51 11.62
C GLY A 461 17.74 42.67 10.59
N VAL A 462 18.99 42.74 11.06
CA VAL A 462 20.18 42.92 10.22
C VAL A 462 20.62 41.63 9.49
N TYR A 463 20.23 40.46 9.99
CA TYR A 463 20.59 39.17 9.38
C TYR A 463 20.10 39.06 7.93
N ARG A 464 18.98 39.71 7.59
CA ARG A 464 18.45 39.80 6.23
C ARG A 464 19.42 40.48 5.24
N LEU A 465 20.22 41.44 5.73
CA LEU A 465 21.19 42.17 4.92
C LEU A 465 22.49 41.38 4.82
N LEU A 466 22.91 40.77 5.93
CA LEU A 466 24.12 39.94 5.96
C LEU A 466 24.03 38.77 4.98
N LEU A 467 22.88 38.10 4.88
CA LEU A 467 22.69 36.97 3.96
C LEU A 467 22.58 37.36 2.48
N GLN A 468 22.49 38.65 2.14
CA GLN A 468 22.63 39.08 0.75
C GLN A 468 24.09 39.06 0.28
N VAL A 469 25.05 39.01 1.21
CA VAL A 469 26.46 38.88 0.90
C VAL A 469 26.74 37.41 0.58
N GLY A 470 26.86 37.10 -0.71
CA GLY A 470 27.03 35.72 -1.19
C GLY A 470 28.32 35.03 -0.73
N GLU A 471 29.34 35.79 -0.29
CA GLU A 471 30.61 35.27 0.22
C GLU A 471 30.64 35.25 1.75
N GLN A 472 30.26 34.11 2.34
CA GLN A 472 30.31 33.90 3.80
C GLN A 472 31.71 34.09 4.40
N GLU A 473 32.77 33.77 3.63
CA GLU A 473 34.15 34.01 4.08
C GLU A 473 34.48 35.50 4.22
N GLU A 474 33.90 36.37 3.40
CA GLU A 474 34.11 37.81 3.51
C GLU A 474 33.43 38.37 4.76
N LEU A 475 32.23 37.89 5.11
CA LEU A 475 31.59 38.21 6.38
C LEU A 475 32.45 37.77 7.57
N ARG A 476 32.97 36.54 7.54
CA ARG A 476 33.84 36.01 8.60
C ARG A 476 35.17 36.76 8.69
N ARG A 477 35.74 37.19 7.56
CA ARG A 477 36.94 38.03 7.51
C ARG A 477 36.67 39.38 8.14
N PHE A 478 35.60 40.06 7.74
CA PHE A 478 35.16 41.32 8.35
C PHE A 478 35.01 41.18 9.87
N ALA A 479 34.32 40.13 10.34
CA ALA A 479 34.15 39.90 11.77
C ALA A 479 35.49 39.70 12.49
N ARG A 480 36.42 38.94 11.91
CA ARG A 480 37.78 38.74 12.44
C ARG A 480 38.61 40.02 12.46
N GLU A 481 38.51 40.84 11.42
CA GLU A 481 39.23 42.13 11.34
C GLU A 481 38.72 43.14 12.35
N VAL A 482 37.40 43.22 12.54
CA VAL A 482 36.77 44.19 13.46
C VAL A 482 36.89 43.76 14.92
N LEU A 483 36.69 42.48 15.24
CA LEU A 483 36.82 41.97 16.61
C LEU A 483 38.29 41.72 17.00
N GLY A 484 39.19 41.57 16.03
CA GLY A 484 40.61 41.35 16.28
C GLY A 484 40.86 40.18 17.24
N PRO A 485 41.64 40.35 18.32
CA PRO A 485 41.90 39.30 19.31
C PRO A 485 40.64 38.80 20.05
N LEU A 486 39.53 39.54 20.00
CA LEU A 486 38.26 39.16 20.61
C LEU A 486 37.49 38.10 19.79
N ALA A 487 37.85 37.93 18.51
CA ALA A 487 37.27 36.91 17.63
C ALA A 487 37.75 35.48 17.97
N ASP A 488 38.87 35.36 18.69
CA ASP A 488 39.51 34.07 19.01
C ASP A 488 38.68 33.28 20.03
N ASP A 489 38.16 32.13 19.59
CA ASP A 489 37.34 31.21 20.39
C ASP A 489 38.16 30.31 21.33
N ASP A 490 39.48 30.19 21.12
CA ASP A 490 40.36 29.31 21.93
C ASP A 490 40.58 29.86 23.36
N ARG A 491 40.17 31.11 23.61
CA ARG A 491 40.27 31.76 24.92
C ARG A 491 38.89 31.89 25.55
N PRO A 492 38.57 31.13 26.62
CA PRO A 492 37.26 31.21 27.27
C PRO A 492 36.96 32.60 27.86
N GLU A 493 37.99 33.40 28.16
CA GLU A 493 37.82 34.79 28.58
C GLU A 493 37.19 35.69 27.48
N ASN A 494 37.49 35.42 26.20
CA ASN A 494 36.96 36.20 25.07
C ASN A 494 35.46 36.01 24.88
N ALA A 495 34.93 34.81 25.18
CA ALA A 495 33.49 34.56 25.15
C ALA A 495 32.75 35.48 26.14
N GLY A 496 33.21 35.56 27.39
CA GLY A 496 32.62 36.44 28.40
C GLY A 496 32.81 37.94 28.11
N LEU A 497 33.88 38.32 27.41
CA LEU A 497 34.09 39.69 26.94
C LEU A 497 33.19 40.04 25.76
N ARG A 498 32.94 39.12 24.81
CA ARG A 498 31.95 39.30 23.73
C ARG A 498 30.54 39.46 24.29
N GLU A 499 30.17 38.66 25.29
CA GLU A 499 28.90 38.81 26.01
C GLU A 499 28.79 40.19 26.69
N THR A 500 29.89 40.64 27.32
CA THR A 500 29.93 41.97 27.92
C THR A 500 29.80 43.08 26.88
N LEU A 501 30.47 42.95 25.74
CA LEU A 501 30.39 43.90 24.64
C LEU A 501 28.97 43.95 24.05
N GLN A 502 28.33 42.79 23.85
CA GLN A 502 26.94 42.72 23.40
C GLN A 502 26.00 43.45 24.37
N ALA A 503 26.08 43.14 25.66
CA ALA A 503 25.22 43.78 26.66
C ALA A 503 25.45 45.30 26.74
N LEU A 504 26.71 45.75 26.61
CA LEU A 504 27.01 47.18 26.52
C LEU A 504 26.32 47.82 25.32
N LEU A 505 26.34 47.17 24.14
CA LEU A 505 25.67 47.68 22.93
C LEU A 505 24.14 47.71 23.10
N ASP A 506 23.55 46.65 23.65
CA ASP A 506 22.10 46.52 23.87
C ASP A 506 21.57 47.59 24.83
N HIS A 507 22.36 47.97 25.84
CA HIS A 507 22.02 49.03 26.80
C HIS A 507 22.56 50.41 26.41
N SER A 508 22.84 50.65 25.12
CA SER A 508 23.31 51.96 24.61
C SER A 508 24.52 52.51 25.36
N LEU A 509 25.43 51.61 25.78
CA LEU A 509 26.64 51.87 26.57
C LEU A 509 26.38 52.41 27.99
N ASN A 510 25.16 52.26 28.52
CA ASN A 510 24.86 52.62 29.91
C ASN A 510 25.49 51.61 30.87
N VAL A 511 26.58 52.03 31.51
CA VAL A 511 27.37 51.21 32.44
C VAL A 511 26.54 50.73 33.64
N ALA A 512 25.64 51.56 34.18
CA ALA A 512 24.84 51.18 35.34
C ALA A 512 23.76 50.14 35.01
N GLU A 513 23.08 50.30 33.87
CA GLU A 513 22.09 49.33 33.37
C GLU A 513 22.76 48.00 32.99
N THR A 514 23.87 48.06 32.24
CA THR A 514 24.62 46.87 31.81
C THR A 514 25.18 46.09 33.01
N ALA A 515 25.68 46.78 34.03
CA ALA A 515 26.21 46.14 35.23
C ALA A 515 25.10 45.39 35.99
N ARG A 516 23.88 45.95 36.04
CA ARG A 516 22.71 45.28 36.60
C ARG A 516 22.28 44.07 35.77
N ALA A 517 22.20 44.20 34.45
CA ALA A 517 21.80 43.13 33.54
C ALA A 517 22.75 41.92 33.59
N LEU A 518 24.06 42.16 33.70
CA LEU A 518 25.08 41.11 33.80
C LEU A 518 25.41 40.69 35.25
N PHE A 519 24.70 41.22 36.24
CA PHE A 519 24.97 40.98 37.68
C PHE A 519 26.43 41.28 38.10
N PHE A 520 27.05 42.29 37.49
CA PHE A 520 28.39 42.76 37.83
C PHE A 520 28.37 43.99 38.73
N HIS A 521 29.40 44.15 39.55
CA HIS A 521 29.65 45.42 40.23
C HIS A 521 30.10 46.49 39.22
N TYR A 522 29.68 47.74 39.41
CA TYR A 522 29.98 48.87 38.50
C TYR A 522 31.47 49.00 38.15
N ASN A 523 32.36 48.84 39.13
CA ASN A 523 33.81 48.90 38.93
C ASN A 523 34.35 47.76 38.04
N THR A 524 33.78 46.56 38.18
CA THR A 524 34.15 45.40 37.36
C THR A 524 33.79 45.64 35.90
N LEU A 525 32.62 46.23 35.64
CA LEU A 525 32.22 46.56 34.28
C LEU A 525 33.10 47.66 33.67
N ARG A 526 33.45 48.72 34.43
CA ARG A 526 34.42 49.73 33.96
C ARG A 526 35.76 49.12 33.57
N TYR A 527 36.28 48.18 34.38
CA TYR A 527 37.51 47.46 34.04
C TYR A 527 37.38 46.68 32.73
N ARG A 528 36.26 45.98 32.52
CA ARG A 528 35.97 45.25 31.27
C ARG A 528 35.84 46.18 30.07
N ILE A 529 35.22 47.35 30.21
CA ILE A 529 35.15 48.37 29.14
C ILE A 529 36.57 48.79 28.72
N THR A 530 37.43 49.16 29.68
CA THR A 530 38.82 49.54 29.38
C THR A 530 39.59 48.40 28.71
N LYS A 531 39.33 47.15 29.10
CA LYS A 531 39.94 45.98 28.47
C LYS A 531 39.44 45.79 27.03
N LEU A 532 38.14 45.91 26.79
CA LEU A 532 37.53 45.87 25.46
C LEU A 532 38.11 46.96 24.55
N GLU A 533 38.20 48.21 25.02
CA GLU A 533 38.75 49.31 24.20
C GLU A 533 40.21 49.10 23.80
N ARG A 534 41.00 48.41 24.64
CA ARG A 534 42.38 48.02 24.28
C ARG A 534 42.42 46.93 23.22
N MET A 535 41.40 46.09 23.13
CA MET A 535 41.36 44.97 22.18
C MET A 535 40.78 45.38 20.82
N VAL A 536 39.69 46.15 20.82
CA VAL A 536 38.92 46.45 19.60
C VAL A 536 38.94 47.93 19.20
N GLY A 537 39.55 48.81 20.01
CA GLY A 537 39.58 50.25 19.79
C GLY A 537 38.48 51.02 20.55
N PRO A 538 38.43 52.36 20.40
CA PRO A 538 37.64 53.26 21.27
C PRO A 538 36.14 53.29 20.92
N PHE A 539 35.45 52.14 21.00
CA PHE A 539 34.05 51.99 20.60
C PHE A 539 33.04 52.80 21.44
N THR A 540 33.46 53.30 22.62
CA THR A 540 32.60 54.14 23.46
C THR A 540 32.44 55.55 22.89
N THR A 541 33.43 56.03 22.14
CA THR A 541 33.44 57.37 21.55
C THR A 541 33.32 57.35 20.02
N ASP A 542 33.71 56.26 19.36
CA ASP A 542 33.58 56.09 17.91
C ASP A 542 32.26 55.37 17.54
N PRO A 543 31.29 56.08 16.92
CA PRO A 543 30.01 55.47 16.51
C PRO A 543 30.15 54.49 15.34
N ASN A 544 31.12 54.68 14.43
CA ASN A 544 31.31 53.79 13.28
C ASN A 544 31.91 52.46 13.73
N LEU A 545 32.91 52.51 14.60
CA LEU A 545 33.48 51.30 15.21
C LEU A 545 32.42 50.54 16.02
N ARG A 546 31.56 51.25 16.75
CA ARG A 546 30.45 50.64 17.50
C ARG A 546 29.48 49.88 16.59
N LEU A 547 29.11 50.47 15.46
CA LEU A 547 28.28 49.80 14.45
C LEU A 547 28.99 48.57 13.87
N ALA A 548 30.27 48.71 13.49
CA ALA A 548 31.06 47.61 12.97
C ALA A 548 31.15 46.45 13.97
N LEU A 549 31.39 46.73 15.25
CA LEU A 549 31.42 45.73 16.32
C LEU A 549 30.08 45.05 16.53
N ALA A 550 28.97 45.81 16.50
CA ALA A 550 27.64 45.25 16.56
C ALA A 550 27.39 44.27 15.40
N LEU A 551 27.74 44.64 14.17
CA LEU A 551 27.63 43.76 13.01
C LEU A 551 28.53 42.53 13.12
N ALA A 552 29.79 42.71 13.54
CA ALA A 552 30.74 41.61 13.70
C ALA A 552 30.25 40.59 14.73
N LEU A 553 29.67 41.03 15.86
CA LEU A 553 29.05 40.12 16.84
C LEU A 553 27.87 39.35 16.25
N GLN A 554 27.02 39.98 15.42
CA GLN A 554 25.94 39.27 14.74
C GLN A 554 26.47 38.23 13.74
N ILE A 555 27.53 38.55 13.01
CA ILE A 555 28.17 37.63 12.06
C ILE A 555 28.75 36.41 12.78
N THR A 556 29.34 36.56 13.97
CA THR A 556 29.86 35.40 14.73
C THR A 556 28.77 34.43 15.22
N ARG A 557 27.50 34.80 15.12
CA ARG A 557 26.35 33.93 15.43
C ARG A 557 25.81 33.21 14.19
N LEU A 558 26.28 33.58 12.99
CA LEU A 558 26.03 32.82 11.77
C LEU A 558 26.99 31.60 11.77
N PRO A 559 26.52 30.42 11.32
CA PRO A 559 27.31 29.19 11.31
C PRO A 559 28.54 29.23 10.39
#